data_AF-A0A2E6GNF0-F1
#
_entry.id   AF-A0A2E6GNF0-F1
#
_cell.length_a   1.000
_cell.length_b   1.000
_cell.length_c   1.000
_cell.angle_alpha   90.00
_cell.angle_beta   90.00
_cell.angle_gamma   90.00
#
_symmetry.space_group_name_H-M   'P 1'
#
loop_
_entity.id
_entity.type
_entity.pdbx_description
1 polymer ?
#
loop_
_entity_poly.entity_id
_entity_poly.type
_entity_poly.pdbx_seq_one_letter_code
_entity_poly.pdbx_strand_id
1 'polypeptide(L)'
;MYQSRKSNVGASMGWQSEDKGRRLASMFFKRGRALEYVRPGSTFQRVHDDELVETAEVESVGTDAYGIPHVKFKVSFSRPNRFSYDEGSRMLALRSFADRYRERVLA
;
A
#
# COMPACT_ATOMS: atom_id res chain seq x y z
N MET A 1 12.46 -26.41 30.58
CA MET A 1 12.40 -26.76 29.15
C MET A 1 11.21 -26.03 28.53
N TYR A 2 11.49 -24.98 27.76
CA TYR A 2 10.50 -24.25 26.97
C TYR A 2 10.26 -25.00 25.66
N GLN A 3 9.01 -25.17 25.25
CA GLN A 3 8.46 -24.81 23.93
C GLN A 3 7.17 -25.58 23.62
N SER A 4 6.07 -24.86 23.47
CA SER A 4 5.19 -24.95 22.29
C SER A 4 4.02 -23.99 22.48
N ARG A 5 4.15 -22.78 21.94
CA ARG A 5 2.98 -21.92 21.69
C ARG A 5 2.61 -22.05 20.22
N LYS A 6 1.34 -22.41 20.04
CA LYS A 6 0.60 -22.58 18.81
C LYS A 6 0.92 -21.48 17.79
N SER A 7 1.18 -21.91 16.56
CA SER A 7 1.22 -21.08 15.37
C SER A 7 -0.11 -20.35 15.21
N ASN A 8 -0.07 -19.02 15.18
CA ASN A 8 -1.19 -18.20 14.76
C ASN A 8 -1.34 -18.38 13.25
N VAL A 9 -2.37 -19.09 12.84
CA VAL A 9 -2.87 -19.08 11.47
C VAL A 9 -3.25 -17.63 11.17
N GLY A 10 -2.45 -16.99 10.32
CA GLY A 10 -2.74 -15.65 9.83
C GLY A 10 -4.16 -15.63 9.30
N ALA A 11 -4.98 -14.74 9.87
CA ALA A 11 -6.33 -14.50 9.39
C ALA A 11 -6.23 -14.03 7.94
N SER A 12 -6.41 -14.97 7.01
CA SER A 12 -6.76 -14.69 5.63
C SER A 12 -8.13 -14.03 5.66
N MET A 13 -8.13 -12.70 5.78
CA MET A 13 -9.34 -11.89 5.61
C MET A 13 -9.74 -12.02 4.14
N GLY A 14 -10.57 -13.02 3.87
CA GLY A 14 -11.11 -13.33 2.57
C GLY A 14 -12.00 -12.19 2.11
N TRP A 15 -11.52 -11.45 1.11
CA TRP A 15 -12.34 -10.53 0.34
C TRP A 15 -12.78 -11.23 -0.94
N GLN A 16 -13.71 -12.18 -0.78
CA GLN A 16 -14.74 -12.44 -1.77
C GLN A 16 -16.03 -11.81 -1.23
N SER A 17 -16.05 -10.49 -1.12
CA SER A 17 -17.31 -9.76 -1.01
C SER A 17 -17.46 -8.98 -2.29
N GLU A 18 -18.63 -9.06 -2.90
CA GLU A 18 -19.07 -8.27 -4.04
C GLU A 18 -19.06 -6.77 -3.67
N ASP A 19 -17.87 -6.19 -3.58
CA ASP A 19 -17.72 -4.75 -3.51
C ASP A 19 -18.14 -4.17 -4.86
N LYS A 20 -19.30 -3.52 -4.88
CA LYS A 20 -19.73 -2.59 -5.93
C LYS A 20 -18.83 -1.34 -5.99
N GLY A 21 -17.57 -1.44 -5.60
CA GLY A 21 -16.58 -0.40 -5.76
C GLY A 21 -16.15 -0.34 -7.21
N ARG A 22 -16.33 0.81 -7.86
CA ARG A 22 -15.83 1.01 -9.23
C ARG A 22 -14.30 0.99 -9.20
N ARG A 23 -13.70 -0.09 -9.72
CA ARG A 23 -12.27 -0.09 -10.05
C ARG A 23 -12.03 0.97 -11.13
N LEU A 24 -11.05 1.83 -10.89
CA LEU A 24 -10.68 2.90 -11.80
C LEU A 24 -9.33 2.59 -12.43
N ALA A 25 -9.13 3.05 -13.66
CA ALA A 25 -7.83 2.98 -14.32
C ALA A 25 -6.78 3.83 -13.59
N SER A 26 -7.21 4.91 -12.93
CA SER A 26 -6.33 5.85 -12.24
C SER A 26 -7.11 6.83 -11.36
N MET A 27 -6.38 7.59 -10.54
CA MET A 27 -6.89 8.69 -9.74
C MET A 27 -5.90 9.85 -9.71
N PHE A 28 -6.45 11.06 -9.61
CA PHE A 28 -5.69 12.26 -9.28
C PHE A 28 -5.94 12.63 -7.83
N PHE A 29 -4.91 13.10 -7.14
CA PHE A 29 -5.05 13.75 -5.86
C PHE A 29 -4.18 15.00 -5.79
N LYS A 30 -4.56 15.91 -4.91
CA LYS A 30 -3.83 17.16 -4.68
C LYS A 30 -3.03 17.04 -3.39
N ARG A 31 -1.72 17.29 -3.47
CA ARG A 31 -0.81 17.40 -2.33
C ARG A 31 -0.20 18.79 -2.32
N GLY A 32 -0.66 19.65 -1.40
CA GLY A 32 -0.30 21.07 -1.41
C GLY A 32 -0.72 21.74 -2.73
N ARG A 33 0.25 22.24 -3.51
CA ARG A 33 0.02 22.81 -4.85
C ARG A 33 0.21 21.80 -6.00
N ALA A 34 0.73 20.61 -5.72
CA ALA A 34 0.98 19.59 -6.74
C ALA A 34 -0.26 18.72 -6.96
N LEU A 35 -0.56 18.43 -8.22
CA LEU A 35 -1.52 17.41 -8.63
C LEU A 35 -0.73 16.15 -8.98
N GLU A 36 -0.98 15.07 -8.26
CA GLU A 36 -0.28 13.80 -8.44
C GLU A 36 -1.21 12.74 -9.01
N TYR A 37 -0.67 11.97 -9.94
CA TYR A 37 -1.39 10.94 -10.66
C TYR A 37 -0.97 9.55 -10.19
N VAL A 38 -1.91 8.81 -9.60
CA VAL A 38 -1.74 7.41 -9.16
C VAL A 38 -2.48 6.49 -10.11
N ARG A 39 -1.78 5.46 -10.57
CA ARG A 39 -2.33 4.39 -11.41
C ARG A 39 -1.72 3.05 -11.01
N PRO A 40 -2.35 1.91 -11.34
CA PRO A 40 -1.70 0.60 -11.28
C PRO A 40 -0.30 0.62 -11.90
N GLY A 41 0.64 -0.07 -11.26
CA GLY A 41 2.07 -0.12 -11.60
C GLY A 41 2.88 1.11 -11.19
N SER A 42 2.28 2.09 -10.50
CA SER A 42 3.06 3.19 -9.92
C SER A 42 3.76 2.74 -8.65
N THR A 43 5.05 3.08 -8.51
CA THR A 43 5.83 2.76 -7.31
C THR A 43 6.15 4.01 -6.52
N PHE A 44 6.01 3.91 -5.21
CA PHE A 44 6.33 4.97 -4.27
C PHE A 44 7.19 4.45 -3.13
N GLN A 45 7.94 5.35 -2.51
CA GLN A 45 8.78 5.03 -1.37
C GLN A 45 8.52 5.93 -0.18
N ARG A 46 8.84 5.39 0.99
CA ARG A 46 8.98 6.11 2.24
C ARG A 46 10.22 5.60 2.95
N VAL A 47 11.15 6.53 3.21
CA VAL A 47 12.33 6.28 4.05
C VAL A 47 11.98 6.71 5.48
N HIS A 48 12.25 5.82 6.45
CA HIS A 48 12.14 6.11 7.88
C HIS A 48 13.48 6.54 8.46
N ASP A 49 13.44 7.14 9.65
CA ASP A 49 14.63 7.62 10.37
C ASP A 49 15.62 6.49 10.73
N ASP A 50 15.16 5.23 10.73
CA ASP A 50 15.96 4.03 11.00
C ASP A 50 16.50 3.35 9.72
N GLU A 51 16.53 4.09 8.61
CA GLU A 51 16.94 3.63 7.27
C GLU A 51 16.07 2.48 6.71
N LEU A 52 14.92 2.21 7.30
CA LEU A 52 13.92 1.31 6.72
C LEU A 52 13.28 2.00 5.52
N VAL A 53 13.36 1.35 4.36
CA VAL A 53 12.69 1.81 3.13
C VAL A 53 11.46 0.95 2.90
N GLU A 54 10.29 1.57 2.97
CA GLU A 54 9.03 1.00 2.49
C GLU A 54 8.90 1.29 1.00
N THR A 55 8.71 0.27 0.18
CA THR A 55 8.39 0.40 -1.24
C THR A 55 6.97 -0.07 -1.48
N ALA A 56 6.11 0.82 -1.99
CA ALA A 56 4.70 0.56 -2.27
C ALA A 56 4.45 0.54 -3.79
N GLU A 57 4.08 -0.61 -4.33
CA GLU A 57 3.66 -0.80 -5.72
C GLU A 57 2.15 -0.82 -5.81
N VAL A 58 1.55 0.12 -6.53
CA VAL A 58 0.10 0.22 -6.67
C VAL A 58 -0.43 -0.91 -7.55
N GLU A 59 -1.29 -1.77 -7.02
CA GLU A 59 -1.96 -2.84 -7.76
C GLU A 59 -3.25 -2.33 -8.43
N SER A 60 -4.06 -1.57 -7.69
CA SER A 60 -5.34 -1.05 -8.19
C SER A 60 -5.80 0.17 -7.41
N VAL A 61 -6.69 0.94 -8.02
CA VAL A 61 -7.38 2.04 -7.38
C VAL A 61 -8.89 1.92 -7.61
N GLY A 62 -9.71 2.30 -6.64
CA GLY A 62 -11.16 2.32 -6.78
C GLY A 62 -11.84 3.11 -5.67
N THR A 63 -13.12 3.44 -5.85
CA THR A 63 -13.93 4.07 -4.80
C THR A 63 -14.76 3.01 -4.09
N ASP A 64 -14.91 3.11 -2.78
CA ASP A 64 -15.83 2.25 -2.02
C ASP A 64 -17.30 2.67 -2.21
N ALA A 65 -18.21 2.01 -1.50
CA ALA A 65 -19.65 2.31 -1.54
C ALA A 65 -20.01 3.71 -1.01
N TYR A 66 -19.13 4.33 -0.22
CA TYR A 66 -19.29 5.67 0.33
C TYR A 66 -18.61 6.75 -0.54
N GLY A 67 -18.03 6.36 -1.68
CA GLY A 67 -17.33 7.26 -2.58
C GLY A 67 -15.91 7.63 -2.12
N ILE A 68 -15.37 6.95 -1.10
CA ILE A 68 -14.02 7.20 -0.61
C ILE A 68 -13.02 6.52 -1.56
N PRO A 69 -12.07 7.27 -2.15
CA PRO A 69 -11.06 6.70 -3.03
C PRO A 69 -10.04 5.88 -2.23
N HIS A 70 -9.75 4.67 -2.69
CA HIS A 70 -8.83 3.72 -2.09
C HIS A 70 -7.76 3.27 -3.09
N VAL A 71 -6.60 2.92 -2.55
CA VAL A 71 -5.46 2.36 -3.26
C VAL A 71 -5.14 1.01 -2.66
N LYS A 72 -5.13 -0.04 -3.47
CA LYS A 72 -4.57 -1.35 -3.15
C LYS A 72 -3.15 -1.42 -3.68
N PHE A 73 -2.20 -1.82 -2.86
CA PHE A 73 -0.78 -1.83 -3.19
C PHE A 73 -0.06 -3.00 -2.52
N LYS A 74 1.02 -3.49 -3.13
CA LYS A 74 1.99 -4.37 -2.46
C LYS A 74 2.99 -3.49 -1.73
N VAL A 75 3.40 -3.90 -0.54
CA VAL A 75 4.48 -3.24 0.18
C VAL A 75 5.60 -4.23 0.49
N SER A 76 6.82 -3.77 0.24
CA SER A 76 8.04 -4.44 0.64
C SER A 76 8.89 -3.51 1.50
N PHE A 77 9.68 -4.12 2.38
CA PHE A 77 10.54 -3.42 3.31
C PHE A 77 11.97 -3.83 3.04
N SER A 78 12.87 -2.85 3.01
CA SER A 78 14.31 -3.11 2.90
C SER A 78 15.09 -2.25 3.88
N ARG A 79 16.23 -2.75 4.34
CA ARG A 79 17.23 -1.97 5.06
C ARG A 79 18.59 -2.23 4.41
N PRO A 80 19.47 -1.24 4.30
CA PRO A 80 20.78 -1.40 3.66
C PRO A 80 21.62 -2.56 4.23
N ASN A 81 21.47 -2.84 5.52
CA ASN A 81 22.30 -3.81 6.25
C ASN A 81 21.51 -5.00 6.81
N ARG A 82 20.31 -5.28 6.30
CA ARG A 82 19.48 -6.44 6.69
C ARG A 82 18.72 -7.00 5.48
N PHE A 83 17.98 -8.09 5.72
CA PHE A 83 17.10 -8.71 4.74
C PHE A 83 15.96 -7.78 4.32
N SER A 84 15.62 -7.83 3.04
CA SER A 84 14.34 -7.34 2.53
C SER A 84 13.25 -8.39 2.75
N TYR A 85 12.03 -7.95 3.04
CA TYR A 85 10.88 -8.85 3.09
C TYR A 85 9.64 -8.19 2.50
N ASP A 86 8.83 -9.01 1.84
CA ASP A 86 7.54 -8.61 1.30
C ASP A 86 6.47 -8.84 2.36
N GLU A 87 5.80 -7.76 2.81
CA GLU A 87 4.68 -7.88 3.76
C GLU A 87 3.38 -8.24 3.02
N GLY A 88 3.31 -7.96 1.72
CA GLY A 88 2.20 -8.34 0.84
C GLY A 88 1.27 -7.18 0.51
N SER A 89 0.02 -7.49 0.16
CA SER A 89 -0.95 -6.49 -0.30
C SER A 89 -1.65 -5.78 0.86
N ARG A 90 -1.72 -4.44 0.80
CA ARG A 90 -2.42 -3.55 1.73
C ARG A 90 -3.41 -2.66 0.98
N MET A 91 -4.32 -2.04 1.71
CA MET A 91 -5.24 -1.04 1.19
C MET A 91 -5.28 0.17 2.11
N LEU A 92 -5.27 1.36 1.52
CA LEU A 92 -5.45 2.62 2.23
C LEU A 92 -6.39 3.53 1.45
N ALA A 93 -7.06 4.45 2.15
CA ALA A 93 -7.66 5.60 1.49
C ALA A 93 -6.58 6.37 0.72
N LEU A 94 -6.90 6.88 -0.47
CA LEU A 94 -5.96 7.59 -1.35
C LEU A 94 -5.26 8.73 -0.63
N ARG A 95 -5.97 9.46 0.22
CA ARG A 95 -5.39 10.53 1.04
C ARG A 95 -4.34 10.00 2.01
N SER A 96 -4.64 8.93 2.74
CA SER A 96 -3.69 8.31 3.67
C SER A 96 -2.49 7.71 2.96
N PHE A 97 -2.70 7.12 1.77
CA PHE A 97 -1.62 6.65 0.91
C PHE A 97 -0.71 7.82 0.49
N ALA A 98 -1.31 8.91 0.02
CA ALA A 98 -0.61 10.12 -0.41
C ALA A 98 0.16 10.80 0.74
N ASP A 99 -0.36 10.79 1.96
CA ASP A 99 0.33 11.40 3.09
C ASP A 99 1.57 10.58 3.50
N ARG A 100 1.47 9.25 3.37
CA ARG A 100 2.51 8.27 3.76
C ARG A 100 3.62 8.13 2.73
N TYR A 101 3.27 8.00 1.45
CA TYR A 101 4.20 7.73 0.36
C TYR A 101 4.37 8.97 -0.51
N ARG A 102 5.35 9.79 -0.16
CA ARG A 102 5.57 11.09 -0.80
C ARG A 102 6.47 11.04 -2.02
N GLU A 103 7.41 10.10 -2.01
CA GLU A 103 8.40 9.97 -3.07
C GLU A 103 7.90 8.98 -4.11
N ARG A 104 7.77 9.44 -5.36
CA ARG A 104 7.50 8.55 -6.49
C ARG A 104 8.81 8.07 -7.07
N VAL A 105 8.94 6.76 -7.23
CA VAL A 105 10.12 6.16 -7.86
C VAL A 105 9.76 5.83 -9.30
N LEU A 106 10.60 6.29 -10.22
CA LEU A 106 10.54 5.84 -11.60
C LEU A 106 11.20 4.47 -11.65
N ALA A 107 10.44 3.46 -12.08
CA ALA A 107 10.97 2.16 -12.44
C ALA A 107 11.81 2.26 -13.72
#